data_AF-A0AAE1VLJ7-F1
#
_entry.id   AF-A0AAE1VLJ7-F1
#
_cell.length_a   1.000
_cell.length_b   1.000
_cell.length_c   1.000
_cell.angle_alpha   90.00
_cell.angle_beta   90.00
_cell.angle_gamma   90.00
#
_symmetry.space_group_name_H-M   'P 1'
#
loop_
_entity.id
_entity.type
_entity.pdbx_description
1 polymer ?
#
loop_
_entity_poly.entity_id
_entity_poly.type
_entity_poly.pdbx_seq_one_letter_code
_entity_poly.pdbx_strand_id
1 'polypeptide(L)'
;MKGKVNGAVETCLEGEPSFRRMDMLINFTDPMVATRFDVKSCTWAFGMNMFDLQEWRKRNLTGVYHKYLEMGSNKPLMKAGTLPIGWMTFYKHTRAIDRRWHVLGLGYESGVKLNEIEHAVVIHYDGVMKPWLEIGLHKFKPYWKKHVRYEHPFLQQCNIQD
;
A
#
# COMPACT_ATOMS: atom_id res chain seq x y z
N MET A 1 9.21 -8.97 15.15
CA MET A 1 8.31 -9.43 14.06
C MET A 1 7.73 -10.86 14.20
N LYS A 2 7.87 -11.57 15.35
CA LYS A 2 7.40 -12.97 15.52
C LYS A 2 7.83 -13.91 14.35
N GLY A 3 9.08 -13.75 13.88
CA GLY A 3 9.63 -14.53 12.76
C GLY A 3 9.05 -14.24 11.37
N LYS A 4 8.22 -13.21 11.22
CA LYS A 4 7.79 -12.68 9.91
C LYS A 4 8.78 -11.64 9.39
N VAL A 5 8.80 -11.44 8.07
CA VAL A 5 9.76 -10.53 7.42
C VAL A 5 9.16 -9.14 7.22
N ASN A 6 7.86 -9.07 6.92
CA ASN A 6 7.16 -7.81 6.66
C ASN A 6 6.08 -7.55 7.73
N GLY A 7 5.92 -6.28 8.12
CA GLY A 7 4.87 -5.78 9.00
C GLY A 7 4.13 -4.67 8.30
N ALA A 8 2.86 -4.88 8.01
CA ALA A 8 2.06 -3.97 7.20
C ALA A 8 0.60 -3.97 7.63
N VAL A 9 -0.09 -2.86 7.35
CA VAL A 9 -1.54 -2.76 7.59
C VAL A 9 -2.28 -3.49 6.48
N GLU A 10 -3.14 -4.41 6.90
CA GLU A 10 -3.96 -5.24 6.03
C GLU A 10 -5.08 -4.43 5.37
N THR A 11 -5.38 -4.78 4.12
CA THR A 11 -6.34 -4.08 3.25
C THR A 11 -7.45 -5.00 2.75
N CYS A 12 -7.79 -6.06 3.49
CA CYS A 12 -8.83 -7.01 3.12
C CYS A 12 -10.12 -6.89 3.96
N LEU A 13 -10.33 -5.76 4.64
CA LEU A 13 -11.60 -5.48 5.30
C LEU A 13 -12.63 -5.05 4.25
N GLU A 14 -13.63 -5.91 4.01
CA GLU A 14 -14.71 -5.62 3.08
C GLU A 14 -15.49 -4.36 3.49
N GLY A 15 -15.89 -3.56 2.50
CA GLY A 15 -16.57 -2.29 2.72
C GLY A 15 -15.61 -1.11 2.98
N GLU A 16 -14.31 -1.35 3.16
CA GLU A 16 -13.34 -0.26 3.23
C GLU A 16 -12.91 0.24 1.85
N PRO A 17 -12.63 1.54 1.69
CA PRO A 17 -12.20 2.12 0.41
C PRO A 17 -10.88 1.52 -0.11
N SER A 18 -10.04 1.14 0.84
CA SER A 18 -8.77 0.48 0.65
C SER A 18 -8.89 -1.02 0.36
N PHE A 19 -10.11 -1.58 0.31
CA PHE A 19 -10.28 -3.02 0.15
C PHE A 19 -9.62 -3.54 -1.13
N ARG A 20 -8.70 -4.48 -0.98
CA ARG A 20 -7.98 -5.17 -2.05
C ARG A 20 -7.85 -6.64 -1.67
N ARG A 21 -8.27 -7.55 -2.54
CA ARG A 21 -8.07 -8.99 -2.40
C ARG A 21 -7.12 -9.51 -3.48
N MET A 22 -6.39 -10.59 -3.20
CA MET A 22 -5.37 -11.09 -4.13
C MET A 22 -5.92 -11.44 -5.53
N ASP A 23 -7.13 -11.97 -5.63
CA ASP A 23 -7.77 -12.39 -6.88
C ASP A 23 -8.19 -11.25 -7.82
N MET A 24 -8.38 -10.05 -7.26
CA MET A 24 -8.56 -8.82 -8.02
C MET A 24 -7.28 -8.43 -8.78
N LEU A 25 -6.12 -8.96 -8.36
CA LEU A 25 -4.80 -8.39 -8.71
C LEU A 25 -3.85 -9.44 -9.31
N ILE A 26 -4.12 -10.73 -9.08
CA ILE A 26 -3.36 -11.87 -9.59
C ILE A 26 -4.30 -12.77 -10.40
N ASN A 27 -3.78 -13.34 -11.49
CA ASN A 27 -4.52 -14.32 -12.28
C ASN A 27 -4.48 -15.72 -11.65
N PHE A 28 -5.54 -16.09 -10.92
CA PHE A 28 -5.70 -17.42 -10.33
C PHE A 28 -6.14 -18.51 -11.33
N THR A 29 -6.39 -18.18 -12.61
CA THR A 29 -6.60 -19.23 -13.62
C THR A 29 -5.29 -19.93 -14.00
N ASP A 30 -4.13 -19.32 -13.71
CA ASP A 30 -2.84 -19.97 -13.89
C ASP A 30 -2.64 -21.07 -12.80
N PRO A 31 -2.40 -22.33 -13.20
CA PRO A 31 -2.25 -23.43 -12.24
C PRO A 31 -1.13 -23.23 -11.22
N MET A 32 -0.04 -22.56 -11.60
CA MET A 32 1.08 -22.28 -10.69
C MET A 32 0.65 -21.33 -9.57
N VAL A 33 -0.14 -20.30 -9.92
CA VAL A 33 -0.70 -19.37 -8.93
C VAL A 33 -1.68 -20.09 -8.03
N ALA A 34 -2.66 -20.81 -8.61
CA ALA A 34 -3.71 -21.50 -7.86
C ALA A 34 -3.17 -22.56 -6.87
N THR A 35 -2.05 -23.19 -7.21
CA THR A 35 -1.41 -24.20 -6.34
C THR A 35 -0.61 -23.58 -5.20
N ARG A 36 -0.05 -22.37 -5.40
CA ARG A 36 0.87 -21.74 -4.45
C ARG A 36 0.21 -20.75 -3.49
N PHE A 37 -0.84 -20.08 -3.92
CA PHE A 37 -1.48 -18.99 -3.19
C PHE A 37 -2.94 -19.31 -2.88
N ASP A 38 -3.42 -18.82 -1.74
CA ASP A 38 -4.84 -18.89 -1.40
C ASP A 38 -5.53 -17.61 -1.88
N VAL A 39 -6.61 -17.77 -2.65
CA VAL A 39 -7.48 -16.71 -3.18
C VAL A 39 -7.98 -15.77 -2.08
N LYS A 40 -8.20 -16.30 -0.87
CA LYS A 40 -8.71 -15.55 0.29
C LYS A 40 -7.62 -14.84 1.09
N SER A 41 -6.37 -14.93 0.64
CA SER A 41 -5.26 -14.29 1.36
C SER A 41 -5.42 -12.78 1.38
N CYS A 42 -5.29 -12.23 2.59
CA CYS A 42 -5.33 -10.80 2.79
C CYS A 42 -4.17 -10.11 2.08
N THR A 43 -4.45 -9.02 1.38
CA THR A 43 -3.41 -8.10 0.90
C THR A 43 -3.14 -7.01 1.94
N TRP A 44 -2.11 -6.22 1.72
CA TRP A 44 -1.71 -5.13 2.61
C TRP A 44 -1.20 -3.94 1.82
N ALA A 45 -1.21 -2.77 2.46
CA ALA A 45 -0.85 -1.50 1.84
C ALA A 45 0.68 -1.30 1.77
N PHE A 46 1.19 -1.02 0.57
CA PHE A 46 2.64 -0.80 0.37
C PHE A 46 3.16 0.55 0.90
N GLY A 47 2.28 1.52 1.15
CA GLY A 47 2.69 2.88 1.52
C GLY A 47 3.50 2.99 2.82
N MET A 48 3.38 2.03 3.74
CA MET A 48 4.23 1.96 4.93
C MET A 48 4.44 0.51 5.34
N ASN A 49 5.71 0.15 5.58
CA ASN A 49 6.12 -1.21 5.92
C ASN A 49 7.26 -1.21 6.93
N MET A 50 7.28 -2.23 7.78
CA MET A 50 8.42 -2.54 8.64
C MET A 50 9.03 -3.87 8.21
N PHE A 51 10.31 -3.84 7.81
CA PHE A 51 11.02 -5.03 7.34
C PHE A 51 12.08 -5.51 8.32
N ASP A 52 12.06 -6.80 8.62
CA ASP A 52 13.16 -7.51 9.25
C ASP A 52 14.17 -7.92 8.18
N LEU A 53 15.22 -7.11 8.01
CA LEU A 53 16.22 -7.32 6.96
C LEU A 53 17.06 -8.58 7.20
N GLN A 54 17.18 -9.06 8.43
CA GLN A 54 17.91 -10.29 8.72
C GLN A 54 17.09 -11.50 8.24
N GLU A 55 15.81 -11.56 8.58
CA GLU A 55 14.92 -12.62 8.10
C GLU A 55 14.71 -12.55 6.58
N TRP A 56 14.67 -11.34 5.99
CA TRP A 56 14.65 -11.17 4.53
C TRP A 56 15.83 -11.88 3.88
N ARG A 57 17.05 -11.57 4.32
CA ARG A 57 18.29 -12.14 3.76
C ARG A 57 18.36 -13.65 3.98
N LYS A 58 18.06 -14.11 5.20
CA LYS A 58 18.07 -15.54 5.56
C LYS A 58 17.13 -16.37 4.69
N ARG A 59 15.98 -15.82 4.30
CA ARG A 59 14.99 -16.49 3.45
C ARG A 59 15.19 -16.26 1.95
N ASN A 60 16.21 -15.50 1.56
CA ASN A 60 16.51 -15.11 0.19
C ASN A 60 15.28 -14.55 -0.55
N LEU A 61 14.52 -13.64 0.08
CA LEU A 61 13.31 -13.09 -0.54
C LEU A 61 13.61 -12.23 -1.78
N THR A 62 14.83 -11.69 -1.90
CA THR A 62 15.27 -11.02 -3.14
C THR A 62 15.29 -11.99 -4.32
N GLY A 63 15.80 -13.21 -4.14
CA GLY A 63 15.78 -14.24 -5.19
C GLY A 63 14.35 -14.66 -5.55
N VAL A 64 13.47 -14.79 -4.55
CA VAL A 64 12.04 -15.07 -4.76
C VAL A 64 11.36 -13.96 -5.57
N TYR A 65 11.63 -12.71 -5.22
CA TYR A 65 11.11 -11.54 -5.93
C TYR A 65 11.54 -11.55 -7.40
N HIS A 66 12.83 -11.72 -7.68
CA HIS A 66 13.33 -11.78 -9.06
C HIS A 66 12.70 -12.92 -9.86
N LYS A 67 12.50 -14.09 -9.23
CA LYS A 67 11.83 -15.21 -9.87
C LYS A 67 10.40 -14.87 -10.30
N TYR A 68 9.63 -14.18 -9.45
CA TYR A 68 8.27 -13.75 -9.81
C TYR A 68 8.27 -12.60 -10.82
N LEU A 69 9.25 -11.69 -10.75
CA LEU A 69 9.41 -10.60 -11.73
C LEU A 69 9.68 -11.14 -13.14
N GLU A 70 10.58 -12.11 -13.27
CA GLU A 70 10.88 -12.77 -14.53
C GLU A 70 9.65 -13.52 -15.07
N MET A 71 8.95 -14.27 -14.22
CA MET A 71 7.69 -14.93 -14.60
C MET A 71 6.62 -13.96 -15.09
N GLY A 72 6.43 -12.83 -14.40
CA GLY A 72 5.47 -11.80 -14.78
C GLY A 72 5.82 -11.07 -16.08
N SER A 73 7.11 -11.08 -16.47
CA SER A 73 7.56 -10.54 -17.75
C SER A 73 7.28 -11.52 -18.91
N ASN A 74 7.37 -12.82 -18.64
CA ASN A 74 7.13 -13.87 -19.63
C ASN A 74 5.65 -14.23 -19.82
N LYS A 75 4.81 -13.98 -18.81
CA LYS A 75 3.37 -14.27 -18.82
C LYS A 75 2.59 -13.17 -18.09
N PRO A 76 1.40 -12.78 -18.56
CA PRO A 76 0.55 -11.78 -17.89
C PRO A 76 -0.14 -12.37 -16.63
N LEU A 77 0.65 -12.76 -15.63
CA LEU A 77 0.17 -13.31 -14.37
C LEU A 77 -0.43 -12.22 -13.45
N MET A 78 -0.02 -10.97 -13.65
CA MET A 78 -0.39 -9.82 -12.82
C MET A 78 -1.44 -8.98 -13.54
N LYS A 79 -2.53 -8.65 -12.85
CA LYS A 79 -3.57 -7.75 -13.37
C LYS A 79 -3.27 -6.28 -13.07
N ALA A 80 -2.43 -6.01 -12.07
CA ALA A 80 -2.22 -4.66 -11.52
C ALA A 80 -0.73 -4.35 -11.31
N GLY A 81 0.02 -4.15 -12.39
CA GLY A 81 1.42 -3.73 -12.32
C GLY A 81 2.31 -4.65 -11.46
N THR A 82 3.25 -4.07 -10.72
CA THR A 82 4.26 -4.82 -9.94
C THR A 82 3.85 -5.12 -8.49
N LEU A 83 2.77 -4.51 -7.97
CA LEU A 83 2.30 -4.73 -6.59
C LEU A 83 2.06 -6.22 -6.26
N PRO A 84 1.45 -7.03 -7.15
CA PRO A 84 1.18 -8.41 -6.80
C PRO A 84 2.45 -9.26 -6.67
N ILE A 85 3.56 -8.88 -7.31
CA ILE A 85 4.87 -9.50 -7.12
C ILE A 85 5.31 -9.36 -5.66
N GLY A 86 5.10 -8.19 -5.04
CA GLY A 86 5.38 -7.96 -3.63
C GLY A 86 4.54 -8.89 -2.73
N TRP A 87 3.22 -8.97 -2.95
CA TRP A 87 2.38 -9.87 -2.15
C TRP A 87 2.74 -11.34 -2.32
N MET A 88 3.09 -11.77 -3.53
CA MET A 88 3.57 -13.14 -3.78
C MET A 88 4.92 -13.42 -3.09
N THR A 89 5.83 -12.45 -3.11
CA THR A 89 7.15 -12.55 -2.46
C THR A 89 7.00 -12.69 -0.95
N PHE A 90 6.11 -11.90 -0.34
CA PHE A 90 5.90 -11.89 1.11
C PHE A 90 4.72 -12.77 1.56
N TYR A 91 4.23 -13.66 0.70
CA TYR A 91 3.13 -14.57 1.02
C TYR A 91 3.48 -15.43 2.23
N LYS A 92 2.61 -15.44 3.25
CA LYS A 92 2.85 -16.06 4.58
C LYS A 92 4.05 -15.49 5.36
N HIS A 93 4.72 -14.45 4.87
CA HIS A 93 5.85 -13.77 5.51
C HIS A 93 5.50 -12.36 6.01
N THR A 94 4.24 -11.96 5.90
CA THR A 94 3.72 -10.69 6.42
C THR A 94 3.02 -10.91 7.76
N ARG A 95 3.15 -9.94 8.65
CA ARG A 95 2.42 -9.81 9.91
C ARG A 95 1.54 -8.57 9.82
N ALA A 96 0.25 -8.73 10.07
CA ALA A 96 -0.64 -7.61 10.30
C ALA A 96 -0.16 -6.77 11.50
N ILE A 97 -0.09 -5.46 11.30
CA ILE A 97 0.14 -4.49 12.38
C ILE A 97 -1.13 -3.66 12.60
N ASP A 98 -1.19 -2.97 13.74
CA ASP A 98 -2.35 -2.15 14.11
C ASP A 98 -2.62 -1.09 13.04
N ARG A 99 -3.90 -0.94 12.66
CA ARG A 99 -4.34 -0.06 11.55
C ARG A 99 -3.94 1.40 11.74
N ARG A 100 -3.76 1.86 12.99
CA ARG A 100 -3.29 3.22 13.29
C ARG A 100 -1.88 3.49 12.77
N TRP A 101 -1.08 2.46 12.51
CA TRP A 101 0.24 2.65 11.93
C TRP A 101 0.19 3.21 10.51
N HIS A 102 -0.86 2.91 9.75
CA HIS A 102 -1.01 3.35 8.36
C HIS A 102 -2.48 3.55 8.01
N VAL A 103 -2.95 4.79 8.12
CA VAL A 103 -4.29 5.17 7.67
C VAL A 103 -4.23 5.57 6.20
N LEU A 104 -4.98 4.85 5.38
CA LEU A 104 -5.08 5.06 3.93
C LEU A 104 -6.50 5.45 3.52
N GLY A 105 -6.70 5.74 2.24
CA GLY A 105 -7.98 6.18 1.68
C GLY A 105 -8.10 7.70 1.55
N LEU A 106 -7.10 8.48 1.94
CA LEU A 106 -7.14 9.93 1.80
C LEU A 106 -7.03 10.29 0.31
N GLY A 107 -7.89 11.20 -0.15
CA GLY A 107 -7.96 11.59 -1.56
C GLY A 107 -8.87 10.72 -2.43
N TYR A 108 -9.61 9.78 -1.84
CA TYR A 108 -10.85 9.27 -2.40
C TYR A 108 -12.04 9.98 -1.71
N GLU A 109 -13.25 9.93 -2.26
CA GLU A 109 -14.49 10.44 -1.61
C GLU A 109 -14.86 9.67 -0.32
N SER A 110 -13.94 8.83 0.09
CA SER A 110 -14.13 7.76 1.02
C SER A 110 -14.03 8.27 2.45
N GLY A 111 -14.99 7.83 3.26
CA GLY A 111 -15.34 8.38 4.58
C GLY A 111 -14.32 8.12 5.70
N VAL A 112 -13.01 8.20 5.43
CA VAL A 112 -11.98 8.15 6.49
C VAL A 112 -12.32 9.20 7.55
N LYS A 113 -12.45 8.75 8.79
CA LYS A 113 -12.92 9.60 9.89
C LYS A 113 -11.76 10.44 10.41
N LEU A 114 -12.02 11.70 10.73
CA LEU A 114 -10.98 12.58 11.32
C LEU A 114 -10.35 11.96 12.57
N ASN A 115 -11.15 11.30 13.41
CA ASN A 115 -10.64 10.60 14.58
C ASN A 115 -9.61 9.52 14.24
N GLU A 116 -9.74 8.81 13.12
CA GLU A 116 -8.75 7.81 12.71
C GLU A 116 -7.44 8.48 12.26
N ILE A 117 -7.53 9.64 11.61
CA ILE A 117 -6.40 10.44 11.16
C ILE A 117 -5.62 11.00 12.35
N GLU A 118 -6.30 11.55 13.36
CA GLU A 118 -5.65 12.11 14.55
C GLU A 118 -4.89 11.07 15.38
N HIS A 119 -5.32 9.80 15.32
CA HIS A 119 -4.64 8.69 16.02
C HIS A 119 -3.66 7.93 15.12
N ALA A 120 -3.46 8.39 13.88
CA ALA A 120 -2.59 7.73 12.93
C ALA A 120 -1.11 8.08 13.17
N VAL A 121 -0.23 7.10 12.96
CA VAL A 121 1.22 7.33 12.89
C VAL A 121 1.61 7.87 11.51
N VAL A 122 1.02 7.28 10.45
CA VAL A 122 1.21 7.70 9.06
C VAL A 122 -0.15 7.79 8.39
N ILE A 123 -0.40 8.92 7.73
CA ILE A 123 -1.56 9.12 6.85
C ILE A 123 -1.10 9.04 5.40
N HIS A 124 -1.86 8.37 4.55
CA HIS A 124 -1.49 8.13 3.17
C HIS A 124 -2.56 8.68 2.23
N TYR A 125 -2.19 9.70 1.46
CA TYR A 125 -2.97 10.23 0.35
C TYR A 125 -2.77 9.34 -0.87
N ASP A 126 -3.37 8.16 -0.90
CA ASP A 126 -3.29 7.19 -2.00
C ASP A 126 -4.33 7.43 -3.10
N GLY A 127 -5.38 8.21 -2.83
CA GLY A 127 -6.38 8.60 -3.83
C GLY A 127 -5.95 9.73 -4.78
N VAL A 128 -6.77 10.00 -5.79
CA VAL A 128 -6.47 10.99 -6.85
C VAL A 128 -6.65 12.43 -6.41
N MET A 129 -7.52 12.71 -5.44
CA MET A 129 -7.80 14.05 -4.91
C MET A 129 -6.72 14.48 -3.91
N LYS A 130 -5.51 14.72 -4.42
CA LYS A 130 -4.37 15.12 -3.60
C LYS A 130 -4.59 16.49 -2.95
N PRO A 131 -4.06 16.74 -1.75
CA PRO A 131 -4.33 17.96 -0.99
C PRO A 131 -3.74 19.23 -1.63
N TRP A 132 -2.73 19.08 -2.49
CA TRP A 132 -2.12 20.16 -3.29
C TRP A 132 -2.82 20.41 -4.63
N LEU A 133 -3.92 19.71 -4.91
CA LEU A 133 -4.74 19.95 -6.10
C LEU A 133 -6.02 20.67 -5.71
N GLU A 134 -6.60 21.38 -6.68
CA GLU A 134 -7.88 22.07 -6.52
C GLU A 134 -8.99 21.08 -6.10
N ILE A 135 -9.05 19.93 -6.78
CA ILE A 135 -9.97 18.81 -6.51
C ILE A 135 -9.72 18.11 -5.16
N GLY A 136 -8.70 18.51 -4.41
CA GLY A 136 -8.40 17.93 -3.09
C GLY A 136 -9.52 18.16 -2.08
N LEU A 137 -9.83 17.14 -1.28
CA LEU A 137 -10.87 17.25 -0.25
C LEU A 137 -10.46 18.22 0.86
N HIS A 138 -11.25 19.28 1.05
CA HIS A 138 -10.97 20.36 2.00
C HIS A 138 -10.63 19.85 3.42
N LYS A 139 -11.40 18.87 3.92
CA LYS A 139 -11.19 18.27 5.26
C LYS A 139 -9.81 17.63 5.46
N PHE A 140 -9.12 17.23 4.39
CA PHE A 140 -7.81 16.59 4.48
C PHE A 140 -6.65 17.52 4.12
N LYS A 141 -6.90 18.69 3.53
CA LYS A 141 -5.83 19.64 3.16
C LYS A 141 -4.97 20.12 4.36
N PRO A 142 -5.55 20.45 5.54
CA PRO A 142 -4.77 20.98 6.67
C PRO A 142 -3.62 20.09 7.13
N TYR A 143 -3.79 18.76 7.08
CA TYR A 143 -2.75 17.82 7.52
C TYR A 143 -1.50 17.84 6.65
N TRP A 144 -1.63 18.18 5.36
CA TRP A 144 -0.50 18.35 4.45
C TRP A 144 0.06 19.78 4.54
N LYS A 145 -0.82 20.80 4.48
CA LYS A 145 -0.44 22.23 4.45
C LYS A 145 0.51 22.62 5.59
N LYS A 146 0.30 22.09 6.80
CA LYS A 146 1.14 22.39 7.98
C LYS A 146 2.63 22.00 7.82
N HIS A 147 2.95 21.16 6.84
CA HIS A 147 4.33 20.70 6.56
C HIS A 147 4.93 21.36 5.31
N VAL A 148 4.20 22.23 4.63
CA VAL A 148 4.64 22.86 3.39
C VAL A 148 5.47 24.10 3.70
N ARG A 149 6.66 24.17 3.08
CA ARG A 149 7.53 25.35 3.14
C ARG A 149 7.19 26.29 1.99
N TYR A 150 6.17 27.11 2.18
CA TYR A 150 5.64 27.96 1.11
C TYR A 150 6.71 28.90 0.55
N GLU A 151 7.72 29.29 1.33
CA GLU A 151 8.83 30.15 0.90
C GLU A 151 9.76 29.50 -0.14
N HIS A 152 9.63 28.19 -0.39
CA HIS A 152 10.47 27.48 -1.34
C HIS A 152 10.25 28.01 -2.78
N PRO A 153 11.31 28.41 -3.53
CA PRO A 153 11.16 29.05 -4.84
C PRO A 153 10.34 28.26 -5.88
N PHE A 154 10.46 26.93 -5.91
CA PHE A 154 9.63 26.08 -6.76
C PHE A 154 8.16 26.07 -6.36
N LEU A 155 7.85 26.16 -5.07
CA LEU A 155 6.48 26.13 -4.56
C LEU A 155 5.76 27.47 -4.78
N GLN A 156 6.50 28.59 -4.78
CA GLN A 156 5.99 29.91 -5.17
C GLN A 156 5.53 29.97 -6.64
N GLN A 157 6.00 29.05 -7.49
CA GLN A 157 5.56 28.93 -8.88
C GLN A 157 4.32 28.03 -9.03
N CYS A 158 3.87 27.39 -7.95
CA CYS A 158 2.72 26.49 -7.95
C CYS A 158 1.50 27.17 -7.35
N ASN A 159 0.31 26.87 -7.89
CA ASN A 159 -0.96 27.34 -7.33
C ASN A 159 -1.39 26.47 -6.13
N ILE A 160 -0.62 26.52 -5.05
CA ILE A 160 -0.84 25.71 -3.82
C ILE A 160 -1.05 26.58 -2.57
N GLN A 161 -1.01 27.90 -2.72
CA GLN A 161 -1.26 28.88 -1.67
C GLN A 161 -2.76 29.16 -1.61
N ASP A 162 -3.46 28.35 -0.82
CA ASP A 162 -4.81 28.57 -0.32
C ASP A 162 -4.86 28.06 1.12
#